data_AF-A0AAQ1KFI8-F1
#
_entry.id   AF-A0AAQ1KFI8-F1
#
_cell.length_a   1.000
_cell.length_b   1.000
_cell.length_c   1.000
_cell.angle_alpha   90.00
_cell.angle_beta   90.00
_cell.angle_gamma   90.00
#
_symmetry.space_group_name_H-M   'P 1'
#
loop_
_entity.id
_entity.type
_entity.pdbx_description
1 polymer ?
#
loop_
_entity_poly.entity_id
_entity_poly.type
_entity_poly.pdbx_seq_one_letter_code
_entity_poly.pdbx_strand_id
1 'polypeptide(L)'
;MDAKNLAVLMQLKKAMDEANPPAIPTPFEPTPEKPPKTGWIVANCRFCKTTKFRYRAEWVNPPVMCEGCRNERKTRYRQGTGDTLYAETQVFHGGSPGSGRRK
;
A
#
# COMPACT_ATOMS: atom_id res chain seq x y z
N MET A 1 -5.59 -29.54 -30.97
CA MET A 1 -4.24 -29.78 -30.41
C MET A 1 -3.78 -31.15 -30.90
N ASP A 2 -2.76 -31.20 -31.73
CA ASP A 2 -2.29 -32.47 -32.32
C ASP A 2 -1.64 -33.37 -31.26
N ALA A 3 -1.93 -34.68 -31.32
CA ALA A 3 -1.40 -35.67 -30.37
C ALA A 3 0.14 -35.67 -30.29
N LYS A 4 0.81 -35.31 -31.38
CA LYS A 4 2.27 -35.16 -31.44
C LYS A 4 2.78 -33.99 -30.59
N ASN A 5 2.06 -32.88 -30.59
CA ASN A 5 2.42 -31.70 -29.78
C ASN A 5 2.24 -32.00 -28.29
N LEU A 6 1.22 -32.79 -27.94
CA LEU A 6 1.01 -33.24 -26.57
C LEU A 6 2.11 -34.20 -26.09
N ALA A 7 2.56 -35.12 -26.94
CA ALA A 7 3.67 -36.02 -26.63
C ALA A 7 4.99 -35.28 -26.42
N VAL A 8 5.27 -34.25 -27.24
CA VAL A 8 6.45 -33.40 -27.08
C VAL A 8 6.40 -32.65 -25.75
N LEU A 9 5.25 -32.05 -25.40
CA LEU A 9 5.08 -31.36 -24.11
C LEU A 9 5.27 -32.32 -22.92
N MET A 10 4.79 -33.56 -23.05
CA MET A 10 4.95 -34.59 -22.02
C MET A 10 6.41 -35.04 -21.83
N GLN A 11 7.18 -35.10 -22.92
CA GLN A 11 8.62 -35.37 -22.84
C GLN A 11 9.38 -34.19 -22.23
N LEU A 12 8.99 -32.96 -22.58
CA LEU A 12 9.61 -31.73 -22.09
C LEU A 12 9.41 -31.55 -20.58
N LYS A 13 8.19 -31.77 -20.07
CA LYS A 13 7.97 -31.73 -18.61
C LYS A 13 8.81 -32.76 -17.86
N LYS A 14 8.96 -33.96 -18.43
CA LYS A 14 9.69 -35.07 -17.80
C LYS A 14 11.18 -34.72 -17.72
N ALA A 15 11.73 -34.15 -18.78
CA ALA A 15 13.11 -33.66 -18.79
C ALA A 15 13.33 -32.49 -17.81
N MET A 16 12.35 -31.60 -17.64
CA MET A 16 12.43 -30.50 -16.68
C MET A 16 12.37 -30.99 -15.23
N ASP A 17 11.50 -31.96 -14.94
CA ASP A 17 11.36 -32.56 -13.61
C ASP A 17 12.62 -33.36 -13.23
N GLU A 18 13.23 -34.04 -14.20
CA GLU A 18 14.47 -34.82 -14.00
C GLU A 18 15.71 -33.92 -13.85
N ALA A 19 15.72 -32.75 -14.49
CA ALA A 19 16.81 -31.77 -14.39
C ALA A 19 16.70 -30.84 -13.17
N ASN A 20 15.57 -30.86 -12.44
CA ASN A 20 15.39 -30.02 -11.25
C ASN A 20 15.65 -30.85 -9.98
N PRO A 21 16.88 -30.83 -9.43
CA PRO A 21 17.17 -31.56 -8.20
C PRO A 21 16.23 -31.09 -7.09
N PRO A 22 15.86 -31.97 -6.13
CA PRO A 22 15.03 -31.58 -5.01
C PRO A 22 15.68 -30.39 -4.32
N ALA A 23 14.91 -29.32 -4.10
CA ALA A 23 15.39 -28.11 -3.47
C ALA A 23 16.03 -28.47 -2.13
N ILE A 24 17.36 -28.47 -2.08
CA ILE A 24 18.10 -28.64 -0.84
C ILE A 24 17.67 -27.45 0.01
N PRO A 25 17.15 -27.66 1.24
CA PRO A 25 16.82 -26.55 2.10
C PRO A 25 18.12 -25.80 2.36
N THR A 26 18.29 -24.68 1.67
CA THR A 26 19.39 -23.76 1.92
C THR A 26 19.27 -23.35 3.38
N PRO A 27 20.34 -23.46 4.18
CA PRO A 27 20.34 -22.93 5.54
C PRO A 27 19.80 -21.50 5.52
N PHE A 28 18.84 -21.21 6.40
CA PHE A 28 18.29 -19.87 6.53
C PHE A 28 19.42 -18.94 7.00
N GLU A 29 20.05 -18.24 6.06
CA GLU A 29 20.92 -17.13 6.41
C GLU A 29 20.03 -16.00 6.96
N PRO A 30 20.24 -15.56 8.20
CA PRO A 30 19.50 -14.42 8.71
C PRO A 30 19.79 -13.23 7.80
N THR A 31 18.73 -12.57 7.34
CA THR A 31 18.87 -11.36 6.52
C THR A 31 19.71 -10.35 7.30
N PRO A 32 20.78 -9.78 6.72
CA PRO A 32 21.64 -8.86 7.46
C PRO A 32 20.80 -7.70 8.00
N GLU A 33 20.87 -7.51 9.32
CA GLU A 33 20.19 -6.41 9.98
C GLU A 33 20.75 -5.09 9.44
N LYS A 34 19.87 -4.22 8.95
CA LYS A 34 20.27 -2.92 8.42
C LYS A 34 20.92 -2.12 9.55
N PRO A 35 22.08 -1.47 9.33
CA PRO A 35 22.73 -0.71 10.38
C PRO A 35 21.79 0.38 10.91
N PRO A 36 21.77 0.64 12.24
CA PRO A 36 20.97 1.70 12.81
C PRO A 36 21.39 3.02 12.19
N LYS A 37 20.45 3.69 11.52
CA LYS A 37 20.70 5.01 10.96
C LYS A 37 20.73 5.99 12.13
N THR A 38 21.88 6.56 12.42
CA THR A 38 22.04 7.63 13.41
C THR A 38 22.10 8.98 12.70
N GLY A 39 21.45 10.01 13.26
CA GLY A 39 21.54 11.39 12.76
C GLY A 39 20.29 11.93 12.04
N TRP A 40 20.48 13.03 11.31
CA TRP A 40 19.41 13.74 10.61
C TRP A 40 19.26 13.25 9.17
N ILE A 41 18.07 12.76 8.82
CA ILE A 41 17.72 12.35 7.46
C ILE A 41 16.96 13.49 6.80
N VAL A 42 17.39 13.86 5.59
CA VAL A 42 16.65 14.78 4.73
C VAL A 42 15.72 13.96 3.84
N ALA A 43 14.42 14.23 3.88
CA ALA A 43 13.44 13.61 3.00
C ALA A 43 12.54 14.66 2.33
N ASN A 44 11.97 14.26 1.20
CA ASN A 44 11.01 15.07 0.47
C ASN A 44 9.59 14.74 0.95
N CYS A 45 8.71 15.74 0.98
CA CYS A 45 7.29 15.54 1.23
C CYS A 45 6.69 14.59 0.19
N ARG A 46 6.01 13.54 0.65
CA ARG A 46 5.38 12.55 -0.24
C ARG A 46 4.30 13.17 -1.15
N PHE A 47 3.67 14.25 -0.70
CA PHE A 47 2.56 14.89 -1.42
C PHE A 47 3.05 15.94 -2.39
N CYS A 48 3.65 17.02 -1.88
CA CYS A 48 4.06 18.11 -2.75
C CYS A 48 5.36 17.81 -3.50
N LYS A 49 6.21 16.88 -3.02
CA LYS A 49 7.53 16.51 -3.58
C LYS A 49 8.56 17.64 -3.70
N THR A 50 8.14 18.89 -3.50
CA THR A 50 8.95 20.10 -3.61
C THR A 50 9.65 20.44 -2.30
N THR A 51 8.96 20.30 -1.17
CA THR A 51 9.49 20.67 0.13
C THR A 51 10.36 19.56 0.71
N LYS A 52 11.57 19.92 1.13
CA LYS A 52 12.50 19.05 1.85
C LYS A 52 12.41 19.36 3.34
N PHE A 53 12.34 18.34 4.18
CA PHE A 53 12.38 18.50 5.63
C PHE A 53 13.33 17.48 6.27
N ARG A 54 13.81 17.79 7.46
CA ARG A 54 14.77 16.98 8.21
C ARG A 54 14.07 16.33 9.40
N TYR A 55 14.34 15.05 9.64
CA TYR A 55 13.88 14.34 10.83
C TYR A 55 14.99 13.45 11.39
N ARG A 56 14.86 13.05 12.66
CA ARG A 56 15.81 12.14 13.29
C ARG A 56 15.58 10.71 12.83
N ALA A 57 16.65 10.05 12.40
CA ALA A 57 16.63 8.67 11.91
C ALA A 57 16.13 7.65 12.96
N GLU A 58 16.28 7.98 14.23
CA GLU A 58 15.90 7.16 15.39
C GLU A 58 14.38 7.12 15.63
N TRP A 59 13.59 7.99 14.97
CA TRP A 59 12.15 8.01 15.17
C TRP A 59 11.49 6.74 14.60
N VAL A 60 10.76 6.01 15.44
CA VAL A 60 9.99 4.82 15.04
C VAL A 60 8.98 5.14 13.94
N ASN A 61 8.32 6.30 14.05
CA ASN A 61 7.34 6.78 13.06
C ASN A 61 7.70 8.21 12.59
N PRO A 62 8.59 8.34 11.59
CA PRO A 62 8.99 9.64 11.08
C PRO A 62 7.86 10.31 10.27
N PRO A 63 7.81 11.66 10.24
CA PRO A 63 6.82 12.38 9.46
C PRO A 63 7.04 12.16 7.96
N VAL A 64 5.94 11.94 7.23
CA VAL A 64 5.94 11.69 5.77
C VAL A 64 5.58 12.97 4.97
N MET A 65 5.06 13.98 5.67
CA MET A 65 4.55 15.22 5.08
C MET A 65 5.25 16.43 5.70
N CYS A 66 5.43 17.48 4.89
CA CYS A 66 5.80 18.79 5.39
C CYS A 66 4.65 19.41 6.22
N GLU A 67 4.97 20.43 7.00
CA GLU A 67 4.03 21.12 7.87
C GLU A 67 2.87 21.75 7.09
N GLY A 68 3.13 22.32 5.90
CA GLY A 68 2.09 22.88 5.02
C GLY A 68 1.05 21.83 4.62
N CYS A 69 1.47 20.75 3.96
CA CYS A 69 0.57 19.66 3.57
C CYS A 69 -0.10 18.99 4.77
N ARG A 70 0.58 18.91 5.92
CA ARG A 70 0.00 18.38 7.16
C ARG A 70 -1.13 19.28 7.66
N ASN A 71 -0.97 20.60 7.60
CA ASN A 71 -1.96 21.56 8.09
C ASN A 71 -3.17 21.68 7.15
N GLU A 72 -2.95 21.75 5.83
CA GLU A 72 -4.02 21.72 4.81
C GLU A 72 -4.93 20.50 4.95
N ARG A 73 -4.38 19.35 5.36
CA ARG A 73 -5.13 18.10 5.54
C ARG A 73 -5.67 17.91 6.97
N LYS A 74 -5.07 18.58 7.96
CA LYS A 74 -5.56 18.57 9.35
C LYS A 74 -6.78 19.44 9.55
N THR A 75 -7.03 20.43 8.68
CA THR A 75 -8.25 21.21 8.78
C THR A 75 -9.44 20.27 8.62
N ARG A 76 -10.25 20.12 9.69
CA ARG A 76 -11.62 19.62 9.57
C ARG A 76 -12.27 20.36 8.40
N TYR A 77 -13.06 19.63 7.61
CA TYR A 77 -13.94 20.18 6.59
C TYR A 77 -14.51 21.52 7.05
N ARG A 78 -14.07 22.64 6.45
CA ARG A 78 -14.76 23.92 6.58
C ARG A 78 -15.99 23.79 5.70
N GLN A 79 -17.18 23.88 6.30
CA GLN A 79 -18.38 24.23 5.54
C GLN A 79 -18.16 25.63 4.97
N GLY A 80 -17.62 25.67 3.75
CA GLY A 80 -17.56 26.87 2.93
C GLY A 80 -18.78 26.88 2.04
N THR A 81 -19.51 27.99 2.06
CA THR A 81 -20.57 28.31 1.10
C THR A 81 -19.91 28.50 -0.27
N GLY A 82 -19.86 27.44 -1.08
CA GLY A 82 -19.24 27.46 -2.39
C GLY A 82 -19.53 26.18 -3.16
N ASP A 83 -20.00 26.36 -4.39
CA ASP A 83 -20.65 25.38 -5.26
C ASP A 83 -19.84 24.09 -5.46
N THR A 84 -20.05 23.10 -4.60
CA THR A 84 -19.69 21.74 -4.96
C THR A 84 -20.76 21.22 -5.91
N LEU A 85 -20.38 20.80 -7.13
CA LEU A 85 -21.27 20.11 -8.09
C LEU A 85 -21.88 18.79 -7.58
N TYR A 86 -21.59 18.42 -6.33
CA TYR A 86 -22.20 17.32 -5.58
C TYR A 86 -22.59 17.79 -4.16
N ALA A 87 -23.29 18.93 -4.04
CA ALA A 87 -23.63 19.61 -2.77
C ALA A 87 -24.86 19.10 -2.03
N GLU A 88 -25.27 17.84 -2.16
CA GLU A 88 -26.41 17.38 -1.36
C GLU A 88 -26.19 16.00 -0.75
N THR A 89 -25.39 15.96 0.30
CA THR A 89 -25.54 14.90 1.31
C THR A 89 -26.74 15.26 2.18
N GLN A 90 -27.94 14.84 1.78
CA GLN A 90 -29.10 14.88 2.67
C GLN A 90 -28.91 13.83 3.77
N VAL A 91 -28.64 14.28 4.98
CA VAL A 91 -28.64 13.40 6.17
C VAL A 91 -30.09 13.19 6.58
N PHE A 92 -30.66 12.03 6.22
CA PHE A 92 -31.98 11.64 6.70
C PHE A 92 -31.89 11.21 8.16
N HIS A 93 -32.40 12.06 9.06
CA HIS A 93 -32.66 11.66 10.45
C HIS A 93 -34.01 10.95 10.52
N GLY A 94 -34.04 9.66 10.17
CA GLY A 94 -35.26 8.88 10.23
C GLY A 94 -35.04 7.38 10.06
N GLY A 95 -35.05 6.64 11.18
CA GLY A 95 -35.26 5.19 11.22
C GLY A 95 -33.98 4.35 11.34
N SER A 96 -33.93 3.50 12.37
CA SER A 96 -32.92 2.47 12.54
C SER A 96 -32.91 1.54 11.32
N PRO A 97 -31.75 1.16 10.76
CA PRO A 97 -31.67 0.29 9.59
C PRO A 97 -32.15 -1.12 9.97
N GLY A 98 -33.45 -1.37 9.83
CA GLY A 98 -34.07 -2.65 10.15
C GLY A 98 -35.56 -2.61 10.54
N SER A 99 -36.13 -1.45 10.87
CA SER A 99 -37.55 -1.37 11.29
C SER A 99 -38.53 -1.20 10.12
N GLY A 100 -38.25 -1.81 8.97
CA GLY A 100 -39.20 -1.91 7.86
C GLY A 100 -40.19 -3.03 8.14
N ARG A 101 -41.38 -2.70 8.63
CA ARG A 101 -42.51 -3.65 8.73
C ARG A 101 -42.88 -4.06 7.29
N ARG A 102 -42.53 -5.28 6.88
CA ARG A 102 -43.03 -5.86 5.62
C ARG A 102 -44.56 -5.95 5.74
N LYS A 103 -45.26 -5.36 4.78
CA LYS A 103 -46.70 -5.54 4.59
C LYS A 103 -46.89 -6.26 3.26
#